data_AF-E2AGD2-F1
#
_entry.id   AF-E2AGD2-F1
#
_cell.length_a   1.000
_cell.length_b   1.000
_cell.length_c   1.000
_cell.angle_alpha   90.00
_cell.angle_beta   90.00
_cell.angle_gamma   90.00
#
_symmetry.space_group_name_H-M   'P 1'
#
loop_
_entity.id
_entity.type
_entity.pdbx_description
1 polymer ?
#
loop_
_entity_poly.entity_id
_entity_poly.type
_entity_poly.pdbx_seq_one_letter_code
_entity_poly.pdbx_strand_id
1 'polypeptide(L)'
;MPRVMRSSLKSRDSSSTSTGVDPRERVKDCCRKLVAFMCTQVGVGGLVVGYAIVGAFGFMMIETTQIDQPETVCVREIIRREYADELWFSTASNQSVNVFNHTTFYVVSNSILRRYQENITNGVRQKLNCSGLKPIDIWSFPAALMFCLSIFTMIGYGSLVPKTQWGKVATVIYAVLGIPLYVLYFLNMGSVLAQTFKWLYTRLHECTGQRKPGQRITVPSTACLWVIFGYILAGAIMFAEWEGWDYLDSAYFCVTSLCKIGMGDFVPGWSQSDSTQDSQTKLIINFVYLLLGMGLIAMCYNLMKEDVYVKARELKEQLTQAMDAAHYKIVTCCKSEPID
;
A
#
# COMPACT_ATOMS: atom_id res chain seq x y z
N MET A 1 -23.08 -17.44 -82.94
CA MET A 1 -24.11 -18.46 -82.64
C MET A 1 -24.02 -18.83 -81.17
N PRO A 2 -25.15 -18.86 -80.45
CA PRO A 2 -25.23 -18.87 -79.00
C PRO A 2 -25.43 -20.29 -78.44
N ARG A 3 -25.09 -20.52 -77.16
CA ARG A 3 -25.67 -21.63 -76.37
C ARG A 3 -26.66 -21.05 -75.36
N VAL A 4 -27.92 -21.36 -75.60
CA VAL A 4 -29.05 -21.24 -74.67
C VAL A 4 -29.21 -22.60 -74.00
N MET A 5 -29.33 -22.66 -72.65
CA MET A 5 -30.43 -23.41 -72.01
C MET A 5 -30.54 -23.12 -70.49
N ARG A 6 -31.69 -22.54 -70.15
CA ARG A 6 -32.62 -22.83 -69.04
C ARG A 6 -32.28 -22.52 -67.57
N SER A 7 -33.22 -21.73 -67.04
CA SER A 7 -33.59 -21.41 -65.69
C SER A 7 -33.67 -22.59 -64.71
N SER A 8 -33.38 -22.29 -63.45
CA SER A 8 -34.20 -22.77 -62.33
C SER A 8 -34.26 -21.68 -61.26
N LEU A 9 -35.40 -21.00 -61.22
CA LEU A 9 -35.84 -20.23 -60.06
C LEU A 9 -36.00 -21.20 -58.89
N LYS A 10 -35.28 -20.96 -57.79
CA LYS A 10 -35.65 -21.48 -56.48
C LYS A 10 -35.56 -20.34 -55.49
N SER A 11 -36.69 -19.67 -55.30
CA SER A 11 -36.99 -18.94 -54.08
C SER A 11 -36.94 -19.91 -52.90
N ARG A 12 -36.38 -19.45 -51.77
CA ARG A 12 -36.88 -19.74 -50.41
C ARG A 12 -36.06 -18.94 -49.39
N ASP A 13 -36.77 -17.98 -48.81
CA ASP A 13 -36.80 -17.63 -47.39
C ASP A 13 -35.54 -17.01 -46.78
N SER A 14 -35.62 -15.68 -46.67
CA SER A 14 -35.12 -14.92 -45.53
C SER A 14 -35.58 -15.53 -44.21
N SER A 15 -34.65 -15.96 -43.37
CA SER A 15 -34.82 -15.94 -41.93
C SER A 15 -33.50 -15.66 -41.22
N SER A 16 -33.54 -14.59 -40.44
CA SER A 16 -32.59 -14.17 -39.43
C SER A 16 -32.03 -15.33 -38.60
N THR A 17 -30.72 -15.36 -38.41
CA THR A 17 -30.18 -15.69 -37.08
C THR A 17 -28.95 -14.85 -36.85
N SER A 18 -29.16 -13.65 -36.29
CA SER A 18 -28.21 -13.11 -35.35
C SER A 18 -27.96 -14.18 -34.30
N THR A 19 -26.84 -14.89 -34.38
CA THR A 19 -26.36 -15.68 -33.25
C THR A 19 -26.00 -14.69 -32.17
N GLY A 20 -27.00 -14.33 -31.38
CA GLY A 20 -26.82 -13.72 -30.08
C GLY A 20 -26.01 -14.70 -29.27
N VAL A 21 -24.69 -14.52 -29.27
CA VAL A 21 -23.79 -15.23 -28.36
C VAL A 21 -24.33 -14.98 -26.97
N ASP A 22 -24.72 -16.06 -26.31
CA ASP A 22 -25.38 -16.05 -25.01
C ASP A 22 -24.54 -15.19 -24.03
N PRO A 23 -25.13 -14.24 -23.29
CA PRO A 23 -24.37 -13.41 -22.35
C PRO A 23 -23.61 -14.26 -21.32
N ARG A 24 -24.12 -15.44 -20.97
CA ARG A 24 -23.46 -16.42 -20.10
C ARG A 24 -22.21 -17.04 -20.71
N GLU A 25 -22.19 -17.33 -22.01
CA GLU A 25 -20.98 -17.82 -22.70
C GLU A 25 -19.91 -16.72 -22.78
N ARG A 26 -20.31 -15.47 -23.04
CA ARG A 26 -19.38 -14.33 -22.98
C ARG A 26 -18.78 -14.14 -21.60
N VAL A 27 -19.58 -14.30 -20.54
CA VAL A 27 -19.11 -14.23 -19.15
C VAL A 27 -18.18 -15.41 -18.83
N LYS A 28 -18.49 -16.62 -19.29
CA LYS A 28 -17.67 -17.81 -19.03
C LYS A 28 -16.33 -17.77 -19.78
N ASP A 29 -16.32 -17.32 -21.03
CA ASP A 29 -15.10 -17.10 -21.81
C ASP A 29 -14.28 -15.91 -21.28
N CYS A 30 -14.95 -14.87 -20.79
CA CYS A 30 -14.29 -13.76 -20.12
C CYS A 30 -13.66 -14.22 -18.79
N CYS A 31 -14.39 -14.98 -17.99
CA CYS A 31 -13.90 -15.54 -16.73
C CYS A 31 -12.74 -16.51 -16.98
N ARG A 32 -12.82 -17.35 -18.02
CA ARG A 32 -11.71 -18.25 -18.42
C ARG A 32 -10.47 -17.47 -18.87
N LYS A 33 -10.63 -16.41 -19.65
CA LYS A 33 -9.50 -15.53 -20.05
C LYS A 33 -8.93 -14.75 -18.87
N LEU A 34 -9.77 -14.29 -17.95
CA LEU A 34 -9.37 -13.60 -16.73
C LEU A 34 -8.61 -14.55 -15.80
N VAL A 35 -9.08 -15.79 -15.64
CA VAL A 35 -8.39 -16.86 -14.87
C VAL A 35 -7.08 -17.28 -15.52
N ALA A 36 -7.04 -17.46 -16.85
CA ALA A 36 -5.79 -17.79 -17.57
C ALA A 36 -4.77 -16.64 -17.54
N PHE A 37 -5.24 -15.39 -17.56
CA PHE A 37 -4.43 -14.18 -17.40
C PHE A 37 -3.90 -14.04 -15.97
N MET A 38 -4.74 -14.35 -14.97
CA MET A 38 -4.31 -14.44 -13.57
C MET A 38 -3.20 -15.49 -13.41
N CYS A 39 -3.25 -16.66 -14.04
CA CYS A 39 -2.21 -17.70 -13.89
C CYS A 39 -0.78 -17.29 -14.32
N THR A 40 -0.58 -16.29 -15.19
CA THR A 40 0.77 -15.82 -15.54
C THR A 40 1.30 -14.70 -14.63
N GLN A 41 0.41 -14.00 -13.93
CA GLN A 41 0.73 -12.83 -13.10
C GLN A 41 0.60 -13.10 -11.59
N VAL A 42 -0.27 -14.05 -11.23
CA VAL A 42 -0.37 -14.68 -9.89
C VAL A 42 0.94 -15.40 -9.55
N GLY A 43 1.74 -15.83 -10.54
CA GLY A 43 3.07 -16.39 -10.31
C GLY A 43 4.01 -15.42 -9.57
N VAL A 44 4.06 -14.15 -10.00
CA VAL A 44 4.91 -13.14 -9.34
C VAL A 44 4.34 -12.73 -7.98
N GLY A 45 3.00 -12.58 -7.88
CA GLY A 45 2.34 -12.32 -6.60
C GLY A 45 2.58 -13.44 -5.58
N GLY A 46 2.41 -14.70 -5.99
CA GLY A 46 2.70 -15.88 -5.18
C GLY A 46 4.17 -15.99 -4.81
N LEU A 47 5.08 -15.58 -5.70
CA LEU A 47 6.51 -15.55 -5.41
C LEU A 47 6.87 -14.49 -4.35
N VAL A 48 6.26 -13.30 -4.39
CA VAL A 48 6.40 -12.28 -3.32
C VAL A 48 5.82 -12.77 -1.99
N VAL A 49 4.65 -13.39 -2.02
CA VAL A 49 4.02 -13.95 -0.81
C VAL A 49 4.89 -15.07 -0.23
N GLY A 50 5.39 -15.98 -1.06
CA GLY A 50 6.31 -17.03 -0.65
C GLY A 50 7.61 -16.47 -0.08
N TYR A 51 8.17 -15.43 -0.71
CA TYR A 51 9.34 -14.71 -0.22
C TYR A 51 9.12 -14.05 1.15
N ALA A 52 7.94 -13.48 1.38
CA ALA A 52 7.53 -12.91 2.66
C ALA A 52 7.42 -14.00 3.75
N ILE A 53 6.81 -15.15 3.43
CA ILE A 53 6.63 -16.27 4.36
C ILE A 53 7.99 -16.87 4.76
N VAL A 54 8.87 -17.12 3.80
CA VAL A 54 10.24 -17.64 4.08
C VAL A 54 11.03 -16.65 4.93
N GLY A 55 10.94 -15.35 4.62
CA GLY A 55 11.53 -14.29 5.43
C GLY A 55 11.01 -14.29 6.86
N ALA A 56 9.68 -14.38 7.05
CA ALA A 56 9.04 -14.36 8.35
C ALA A 56 9.54 -15.49 9.25
N PHE A 57 9.54 -16.73 8.75
CA PHE A 57 10.10 -17.86 9.49
C PHE A 57 11.60 -17.70 9.75
N GLY A 58 12.36 -17.16 8.80
CA GLY A 58 13.80 -16.89 8.97
C GLY A 58 14.08 -15.90 10.11
N PHE A 59 13.42 -14.75 10.13
CA PHE A 59 13.61 -13.74 11.18
C PHE A 59 13.08 -14.20 12.53
N MET A 60 11.97 -14.94 12.57
CA MET A 60 11.50 -15.58 13.80
C MET A 60 12.58 -16.49 14.39
N MET A 61 13.19 -17.36 13.57
CA MET A 61 14.24 -18.25 14.05
C MET A 61 15.48 -17.49 14.53
N ILE A 62 15.96 -16.51 13.76
CA ILE A 62 17.17 -15.75 14.10
C ILE A 62 17.00 -14.92 15.38
N GLU A 63 15.87 -14.21 15.50
CA GLU A 63 15.65 -13.29 16.63
C GLU A 63 15.09 -14.00 17.87
N THR A 64 14.39 -15.14 17.72
CA THR A 64 13.92 -15.90 18.90
C THR A 64 15.05 -16.69 19.56
N THR A 65 16.05 -17.16 18.81
CA THR A 65 17.12 -18.02 19.35
C THR A 65 18.23 -17.24 20.06
N GLN A 66 18.43 -15.97 19.74
CA GLN A 66 19.63 -15.21 20.16
C GLN A 66 19.38 -14.19 21.30
N ILE A 67 18.13 -13.98 21.73
CA ILE A 67 17.83 -13.00 22.79
C ILE A 67 17.96 -13.66 24.16
N ASP A 68 19.20 -13.73 24.65
CA ASP A 68 19.49 -13.97 26.08
C ASP A 68 19.32 -12.68 26.91
N GLN A 69 18.87 -11.57 26.29
CA GLN A 69 18.77 -10.27 26.92
C GLN A 69 17.62 -9.42 26.36
N PRO A 70 16.48 -9.29 27.07
CA PRO A 70 15.36 -8.49 26.59
C PRO A 70 15.73 -6.99 26.59
N GLU A 71 15.66 -6.37 25.41
CA GLU A 71 15.80 -4.91 25.26
C GLU A 71 14.48 -4.21 25.58
N THR A 72 14.60 -3.20 26.42
CA THR A 72 13.60 -2.48 27.20
C THR A 72 12.85 -1.42 26.39
N VAL A 73 11.59 -1.68 26.03
CA VAL A 73 10.64 -0.65 25.56
C VAL A 73 9.53 -0.40 26.60
N CYS A 74 9.15 -1.43 27.37
CA CYS A 74 8.10 -1.36 28.41
C CYS A 74 8.50 -0.55 29.67
N VAL A 75 9.81 -0.38 29.92
CA VAL A 75 10.36 0.31 31.10
C VAL A 75 9.91 1.78 31.17
N ARG A 76 9.67 2.44 30.02
CA ARG A 76 9.33 3.87 30.01
C ARG A 76 7.95 4.16 30.59
N GLU A 77 6.93 3.40 30.20
CA GLU A 77 5.54 3.75 30.54
C GLU A 77 5.13 3.38 31.97
N ILE A 78 5.60 2.24 32.48
CA ILE A 78 5.30 1.81 33.86
C ILE A 78 6.01 2.73 34.85
N ILE A 79 7.32 2.96 34.66
CA ILE A 79 8.08 3.89 35.49
C ILE A 79 7.48 5.29 35.38
N ARG A 80 7.12 5.75 34.18
CA ARG A 80 6.47 7.06 34.00
C ARG A 80 5.16 7.17 34.77
N ARG A 81 4.29 6.15 34.74
CA ARG A 81 3.03 6.17 35.51
C ARG A 81 3.27 6.16 37.01
N GLU A 82 4.15 5.29 37.50
CA GLU A 82 4.45 5.19 38.94
C GLU A 82 4.99 6.51 39.51
N TYR A 83 5.97 7.12 38.85
CA TYR A 83 6.51 8.40 39.28
C TYR A 83 5.56 9.58 39.00
N ALA A 84 4.69 9.50 37.98
CA ALA A 84 3.64 10.49 37.76
C ALA A 84 2.57 10.44 38.85
N ASP A 85 2.19 9.24 39.30
CA ASP A 85 1.29 9.04 40.42
C ASP A 85 1.96 9.51 41.73
N GLU A 86 3.23 9.18 41.98
CA GLU A 86 3.98 9.67 43.14
C GLU A 86 4.06 11.21 43.16
N LEU A 87 4.30 11.84 42.00
CA LEU A 87 4.30 13.29 41.86
C LEU A 87 2.91 13.87 42.15
N TRP A 88 1.86 13.28 41.56
CA TRP A 88 0.47 13.70 41.77
C TRP A 88 0.04 13.58 43.24
N PHE A 89 0.35 12.47 43.90
CA PHE A 89 0.03 12.26 45.31
C PHE A 89 0.76 13.25 46.22
N SER A 90 2.01 13.58 45.89
CA SER A 90 2.83 14.52 46.65
C SER A 90 2.38 15.98 46.48
N THR A 91 1.84 16.36 45.31
CA THR A 91 1.50 17.76 45.02
C THR A 91 0.02 18.08 45.14
N ALA A 92 -0.87 17.15 44.81
CA ALA A 92 -2.30 17.42 44.63
C ALA A 92 -3.21 16.64 45.58
N SER A 93 -2.92 15.36 45.87
CA SER A 93 -3.86 14.51 46.60
C SER A 93 -3.71 14.50 48.13
N ASN A 94 -2.49 14.62 48.67
CA ASN A 94 -2.29 14.51 50.13
C ASN A 94 -1.90 15.83 50.81
N GLN A 95 -1.87 16.94 50.06
CA GLN A 95 -1.54 18.31 50.50
C GLN A 95 -0.31 18.39 51.44
N SER A 96 0.63 17.45 51.29
CA SER A 96 1.86 17.37 52.10
C SER A 96 2.84 18.49 51.75
N VAL A 97 2.65 19.11 50.59
CA VAL A 97 3.42 20.26 50.12
C VAL A 97 2.47 21.36 49.65
N ASN A 98 2.62 22.57 50.21
CA ASN A 98 1.90 23.73 49.72
C ASN A 98 2.48 24.14 48.36
N VAL A 99 1.70 24.01 47.28
CA VAL A 99 2.10 24.35 45.91
C VAL A 99 2.49 25.82 45.78
N PHE A 100 1.95 26.71 46.61
CA PHE A 100 2.30 28.14 46.63
C PHE A 100 3.65 28.42 47.30
N ASN A 101 4.21 27.47 48.06
CA ASN A 101 5.57 27.58 48.57
C ASN A 101 6.56 27.02 47.55
N HIS A 102 7.03 27.92 46.68
CA HIS A 102 7.95 27.60 45.58
C HIS A 102 9.16 26.77 46.00
N THR A 103 9.75 27.06 47.16
CA THR A 103 10.97 26.40 47.63
C THR A 103 10.72 24.95 47.99
N THR A 104 9.65 24.67 48.75
CA THR A 104 9.32 23.31 49.18
C THR A 104 8.80 22.47 48.01
N PHE A 105 7.98 23.05 47.13
CA PHE A 105 7.53 22.40 45.91
C PHE A 105 8.70 22.01 45.01
N TYR A 106 9.62 22.94 44.76
CA TYR A 106 10.79 22.69 43.93
C TYR A 106 11.64 21.54 44.47
N VAL A 107 11.94 21.52 45.78
CA VAL A 107 12.77 20.48 46.39
C VAL A 107 12.13 19.10 46.25
N VAL A 108 10.83 18.98 46.54
CA VAL A 108 10.12 17.70 46.49
C VAL A 108 9.97 17.22 45.05
N SER A 109 9.46 18.05 44.14
CA SER A 109 9.30 17.67 42.74
C SER A 109 10.63 17.34 42.07
N ASN A 110 11.68 18.12 42.32
CA ASN A 110 13.00 17.87 41.75
C ASN A 110 13.62 16.56 42.31
N SER A 111 13.35 16.21 43.57
CA SER A 111 13.80 14.93 44.13
C SER A 111 13.11 13.72 43.49
N ILE A 112 11.82 13.81 43.18
CA ILE A 112 11.05 12.76 42.50
C ILE A 112 11.52 12.64 41.05
N LEU A 113 11.66 13.76 40.33
CA LEU A 113 12.13 13.78 38.95
C LEU A 113 13.58 13.29 38.81
N ARG A 114 14.44 13.61 39.77
CA ARG A 114 15.83 13.13 39.79
C ARG A 114 15.91 11.64 40.05
N ARG A 115 15.08 11.10 40.96
CA ARG A 115 14.94 9.64 41.15
C ARG A 115 14.39 8.96 39.91
N TYR A 116 13.39 9.53 39.24
CA TYR A 116 12.91 9.04 37.95
C TYR A 116 14.02 9.02 36.89
N GLN A 117 14.78 10.11 36.77
CA GLN A 117 15.88 10.21 35.80
C GLN A 117 17.00 9.21 36.11
N GLU A 118 17.37 9.04 37.37
CA GLU A 118 18.37 8.07 37.82
C GLU A 118 17.88 6.64 37.66
N ASN A 119 16.60 6.34 37.93
CA ASN A 119 16.04 5.00 37.79
C ASN A 119 15.79 4.64 36.32
N ILE A 120 15.46 5.59 35.45
CA ILE A 120 15.47 5.37 34.00
C ILE A 120 16.90 5.15 33.49
N THR A 121 17.85 6.00 33.86
CA THR A 121 19.23 5.86 33.36
C THR A 121 19.95 4.62 33.89
N ASN A 122 19.66 4.21 35.13
CA ASN A 122 20.20 2.99 35.73
C ASN A 122 19.38 1.74 35.39
N GLY A 123 18.06 1.83 35.25
CA GLY A 123 17.19 0.74 34.76
C GLY A 123 17.37 0.44 33.26
N VAL A 124 17.84 1.41 32.47
CA VAL A 124 18.36 1.18 31.12
C VAL A 124 19.72 0.46 31.14
N ARG A 125 20.53 0.65 32.20
CA ARG A 125 21.82 -0.06 32.39
C ARG A 125 21.66 -1.47 33.01
N GLN A 126 20.68 -1.65 33.89
CA GLN A 126 20.38 -2.90 34.57
C GLN A 126 19.08 -3.44 34.02
N LYS A 127 19.21 -4.39 33.08
CA LYS A 127 18.15 -5.12 32.36
C LYS A 127 17.06 -5.65 33.31
N LEU A 128 16.13 -4.78 33.70
CA LEU A 128 14.99 -5.15 34.50
C LEU A 128 14.00 -5.86 33.58
N ASN A 129 13.73 -7.11 33.91
CA ASN A 129 12.89 -8.04 33.17
C ASN A 129 11.42 -7.65 33.37
N CYS A 130 11.01 -6.51 32.80
CA CYS A 130 9.69 -5.93 32.99
C CYS A 130 8.93 -5.95 31.69
N SER A 131 8.56 -7.16 31.32
CA SER A 131 7.31 -7.53 30.68
C SER A 131 7.37 -9.05 30.57
N GLY A 132 6.38 -9.78 31.06
CA GLY A 132 6.31 -11.25 30.88
C GLY A 132 6.19 -11.70 29.41
N LEU A 133 6.40 -10.80 28.45
CA LEU A 133 6.50 -11.08 27.03
C LEU A 133 7.80 -11.82 26.75
N LYS A 134 7.65 -13.02 26.22
CA LYS A 134 8.78 -13.77 25.69
C LYS A 134 9.14 -13.19 24.32
N PRO A 135 10.40 -13.30 23.86
CA PRO A 135 10.81 -12.91 22.51
C PRO A 135 9.90 -13.46 21.39
N ILE A 136 9.32 -14.64 21.60
CA ILE A 136 8.35 -15.29 20.71
C ILE A 136 7.03 -14.49 20.55
N ASP A 137 6.64 -13.71 21.56
CA ASP A 137 5.42 -12.88 21.51
C ASP A 137 5.66 -11.60 20.69
N ILE A 138 6.89 -11.10 20.69
CA ILE A 138 7.32 -9.92 19.91
C ILE A 138 7.52 -10.31 18.44
N TRP A 139 8.24 -11.42 18.20
CA TRP A 139 8.45 -11.99 16.87
C TRP A 139 7.42 -13.08 16.57
N SER A 140 6.13 -12.73 16.63
CA SER A 140 5.07 -13.61 16.15
C SER A 140 5.09 -13.74 14.62
N PHE A 141 4.57 -14.84 14.07
CA PHE A 141 4.57 -15.06 12.61
C PHE A 141 3.96 -13.90 11.81
N PRO A 142 2.77 -13.39 12.15
CA PRO A 142 2.18 -12.29 11.38
C PRO A 142 2.92 -10.95 11.58
N ALA A 143 3.52 -10.72 12.75
CA ALA A 143 4.38 -9.55 12.99
C ALA A 143 5.68 -9.62 12.17
N ALA A 144 6.33 -10.79 12.12
CA ALA A 144 7.50 -11.04 11.29
C ALA A 144 7.18 -10.92 9.78
N LEU A 145 5.98 -11.34 9.38
CA LEU A 145 5.48 -11.21 8.01
C LEU A 145 5.23 -9.74 7.63
N MET A 146 4.67 -8.94 8.54
CA MET A 146 4.54 -7.49 8.37
C MET A 146 5.90 -6.78 8.32
N PHE A 147 6.86 -7.21 9.12
CA PHE A 147 8.24 -6.71 9.06
C PHE A 147 8.88 -7.01 7.69
N CYS A 148 8.78 -8.25 7.21
CA CYS A 148 9.27 -8.64 5.89
C CYS A 148 8.61 -7.82 4.78
N LEU A 149 7.27 -7.69 4.83
CA LEU A 149 6.52 -6.82 3.93
C LEU A 149 7.12 -5.42 3.94
N SER A 150 7.28 -4.80 5.11
CA SER A 150 7.76 -3.42 5.24
C SER A 150 9.15 -3.19 4.62
N ILE A 151 10.03 -4.19 4.64
CA ILE A 151 11.37 -4.12 4.04
C ILE A 151 11.29 -4.13 2.52
N PHE A 152 10.72 -5.19 1.92
CA PHE A 152 10.76 -5.33 0.46
C PHE A 152 9.84 -4.31 -0.23
N THR A 153 8.79 -3.85 0.45
CA THR A 153 7.90 -2.79 -0.04
C THR A 153 8.46 -1.38 0.11
N MET A 154 9.51 -1.22 0.92
CA MET A 154 10.13 0.06 1.28
C MET A 154 9.20 0.98 2.07
N ILE A 155 8.30 0.42 2.89
CA ILE A 155 7.47 1.21 3.82
C ILE A 155 8.27 1.53 5.09
N GLY A 156 8.88 0.51 5.70
CA GLY A 156 9.77 0.68 6.85
C GLY A 156 9.15 1.32 8.10
N TYR A 157 8.07 0.74 8.65
CA TYR A 157 7.40 1.26 9.87
C TYR A 157 8.33 1.50 11.08
N GLY A 158 9.42 0.75 11.21
CA GLY A 158 10.39 0.95 12.30
C GLY A 158 9.90 0.54 13.70
N SER A 159 8.64 0.10 13.85
CA SER A 159 8.09 -0.41 15.11
C SER A 159 8.68 -1.77 15.52
N LEU A 160 9.02 -2.62 14.55
CA LEU A 160 9.73 -3.88 14.76
C LEU A 160 11.07 -3.87 14.01
N VAL A 161 12.17 -4.08 14.74
CA VAL A 161 13.53 -4.06 14.20
C VAL A 161 14.37 -5.21 14.76
N PRO A 162 15.26 -5.82 13.96
CA PRO A 162 16.14 -6.88 14.41
C PRO A 162 17.21 -6.33 15.35
N LYS A 163 17.34 -6.95 16.51
CA LYS A 163 18.30 -6.53 17.54
C LYS A 163 19.64 -7.25 17.37
N THR A 164 19.59 -8.48 16.86
CA THR A 164 20.77 -9.34 16.72
C THR A 164 21.67 -8.88 15.58
N GLN A 165 22.98 -9.14 15.70
CA GLN A 165 23.93 -8.84 14.62
C GLN A 165 23.60 -9.63 13.35
N TRP A 166 23.23 -10.91 13.51
CA TRP A 166 22.83 -11.78 12.40
C TRP A 166 21.52 -11.35 11.76
N GLY A 167 20.53 -10.90 12.55
CA GLY A 167 19.29 -10.34 12.05
C GLY A 167 19.52 -9.09 11.19
N LYS A 168 20.41 -8.20 11.62
CA LYS A 168 20.80 -7.02 10.82
C LYS A 168 21.45 -7.40 9.49
N VAL A 169 22.37 -8.36 9.48
CA VAL A 169 23.00 -8.87 8.24
C VAL A 169 21.94 -9.52 7.34
N ALA A 170 21.06 -10.34 7.90
CA ALA A 170 19.97 -10.98 7.17
C ALA A 170 19.02 -9.94 6.55
N THR A 171 18.69 -8.86 7.25
CA THR A 171 17.86 -7.76 6.72
C THR A 171 18.50 -7.08 5.52
N VAL A 172 19.82 -6.85 5.52
CA VAL A 172 20.51 -6.26 4.36
C VAL A 172 20.38 -7.17 3.14
N ILE A 173 20.67 -8.47 3.30
CA ILE A 173 20.56 -9.45 2.20
C ILE A 173 19.11 -9.57 1.71
N TYR A 174 18.16 -9.58 2.65
CA TYR A 174 16.73 -9.64 2.36
C TYR A 174 16.26 -8.39 1.59
N ALA A 175 16.70 -7.19 1.95
CA ALA A 175 16.36 -5.98 1.22
C ALA A 175 16.90 -6.00 -0.23
N VAL A 176 18.16 -6.41 -0.42
CA VAL A 176 18.81 -6.44 -1.74
C VAL A 176 18.09 -7.36 -2.73
N LEU A 177 17.58 -8.50 -2.27
CA LEU A 177 16.84 -9.45 -3.11
C LEU A 177 15.34 -9.11 -3.20
N GLY A 178 14.76 -8.65 -2.10
CA GLY A 178 13.34 -8.36 -1.98
C GLY A 178 12.90 -7.13 -2.75
N ILE A 179 13.69 -6.04 -2.75
CA ILE A 179 13.32 -4.79 -3.43
C ILE A 179 13.19 -4.99 -4.96
N PRO A 180 14.15 -5.59 -5.67
CA PRO A 180 13.99 -5.88 -7.11
C PRO A 180 12.79 -6.77 -7.41
N LEU A 181 12.56 -7.79 -6.57
CA LEU A 181 11.41 -8.68 -6.70
C LEU A 181 10.09 -7.92 -6.53
N TYR A 182 10.02 -7.03 -5.54
CA TYR A 182 8.86 -6.18 -5.32
C TYR A 182 8.64 -5.20 -6.48
N VAL A 183 9.70 -4.61 -7.05
CA VAL A 183 9.59 -3.73 -8.22
C VAL A 183 9.00 -4.51 -9.41
N LEU A 184 9.44 -5.76 -9.63
CA LEU A 184 8.85 -6.63 -10.65
C LEU A 184 7.35 -6.85 -10.39
N TYR A 185 6.97 -7.15 -9.15
CA TYR A 185 5.57 -7.29 -8.75
C TYR A 185 4.78 -6.00 -9.00
N PHE A 186 5.31 -4.84 -8.59
CA PHE A 186 4.67 -3.54 -8.73
C PHE A 186 4.38 -3.22 -10.19
N LEU A 187 5.36 -3.38 -11.08
CA LEU A 187 5.20 -3.11 -12.51
C LEU A 187 4.15 -4.03 -13.15
N ASN A 188 4.20 -5.33 -12.82
CA ASN A 188 3.29 -6.32 -13.36
C ASN A 188 1.86 -6.15 -12.86
N MET A 189 1.66 -6.02 -11.54
CA MET A 189 0.33 -5.85 -10.96
C MET A 189 -0.34 -4.56 -11.42
N GLY A 190 0.41 -3.47 -11.54
CA GLY A 190 -0.16 -2.23 -12.06
C GLY A 190 -0.74 -2.39 -13.46
N SER A 191 -0.10 -3.17 -14.34
CA SER A 191 -0.60 -3.40 -15.70
C SER A 191 -1.87 -4.26 -15.73
N VAL A 192 -1.92 -5.28 -14.86
CA VAL A 192 -3.05 -6.21 -14.69
C VAL A 192 -4.28 -5.48 -14.18
N LEU A 193 -4.13 -4.71 -13.10
CA LEU A 193 -5.23 -3.96 -12.53
C LEU A 193 -5.70 -2.87 -13.50
N ALA A 194 -4.79 -2.21 -14.23
CA ALA A 194 -5.17 -1.20 -15.23
C ALA A 194 -6.00 -1.79 -16.38
N GLN A 195 -5.61 -2.97 -16.91
CA GLN A 195 -6.38 -3.66 -17.94
C GLN A 195 -7.75 -4.10 -17.43
N THR A 196 -7.79 -4.66 -16.22
CA THR A 196 -9.05 -5.07 -15.57
C THR A 196 -9.98 -3.88 -15.33
N PHE A 197 -9.43 -2.73 -14.92
CA PHE A 197 -10.17 -1.49 -14.71
C PHE A 197 -10.70 -0.91 -16.02
N LYS A 198 -9.87 -0.83 -17.08
CA LYS A 198 -10.32 -0.42 -18.43
C LYS A 198 -11.44 -1.32 -18.96
N TRP A 199 -11.32 -2.62 -18.74
CA TRP A 199 -12.36 -3.58 -19.11
C TRP A 199 -13.66 -3.36 -18.33
N LEU A 200 -13.58 -3.22 -17.00
CA LEU A 200 -14.74 -2.98 -16.14
C LEU A 200 -15.42 -1.64 -16.49
N TYR A 201 -14.64 -0.59 -16.65
CA TYR A 201 -15.13 0.74 -17.05
C TYR A 201 -15.87 0.69 -18.38
N THR A 202 -15.29 0.00 -19.39
CA THR A 202 -15.94 -0.20 -20.70
C THR A 202 -17.27 -0.94 -20.57
N ARG A 203 -17.32 -1.98 -19.73
CA ARG A 203 -18.54 -2.75 -19.48
C ARG A 203 -19.62 -1.94 -18.79
N LEU A 204 -19.27 -1.16 -17.78
CA LEU A 204 -20.22 -0.26 -17.10
C LEU A 204 -20.80 0.75 -18.09
N HIS A 205 -19.96 1.38 -18.90
CA HIS A 205 -20.39 2.36 -19.91
C HIS A 205 -21.27 1.75 -21.03
N GLU A 206 -21.01 0.49 -21.40
CA GLU A 206 -21.89 -0.29 -22.29
C GLU A 206 -23.27 -0.51 -21.66
N CYS A 207 -23.32 -0.87 -20.37
CA CYS A 207 -24.58 -1.09 -19.63
C CYS A 207 -25.39 0.20 -19.43
N THR A 208 -24.74 1.36 -19.30
CA THR A 208 -25.42 2.67 -19.21
C THR A 208 -25.93 3.16 -20.57
N GLY A 209 -25.69 2.43 -21.67
CA GLY A 209 -26.23 2.75 -23.00
C GLY A 209 -25.62 4.00 -23.66
N GLN A 210 -24.59 4.62 -23.09
CA GLN A 210 -23.98 5.85 -23.61
C GLN A 210 -22.89 5.63 -24.67
N ARG A 211 -22.81 4.43 -25.27
CA ARG A 211 -21.71 4.07 -26.18
C ARG A 211 -21.95 4.58 -27.61
N LYS A 212 -21.14 5.53 -28.07
CA LYS A 212 -20.98 5.83 -29.50
C LYS A 212 -20.04 4.78 -30.14
N PRO A 213 -20.38 4.17 -31.29
CA PRO A 213 -19.51 3.21 -31.97
C PRO A 213 -18.26 3.91 -32.53
N GLY A 214 -17.06 3.40 -32.19
CA GLY A 214 -15.78 3.86 -32.74
C GLY A 214 -14.88 4.68 -31.81
N GLN A 215 -15.33 5.03 -30.59
CA GLN A 215 -14.53 5.83 -29.66
C GLN A 215 -13.56 4.95 -28.85
N ARG A 216 -12.25 5.27 -28.87
CA ARG A 216 -11.27 4.67 -27.93
C ARG A 216 -11.58 5.19 -26.53
N ILE A 217 -11.84 4.29 -25.60
CA ILE A 217 -12.16 4.65 -24.20
C ILE A 217 -10.86 4.94 -23.48
N THR A 218 -10.52 6.23 -23.38
CA THR A 218 -9.48 6.70 -22.45
C THR A 218 -10.13 6.83 -21.08
N VAL A 219 -9.70 6.00 -20.15
CA VAL A 219 -10.17 6.06 -18.77
C VAL A 219 -9.57 7.32 -18.15
N PRO A 220 -10.37 8.26 -17.64
CA PRO A 220 -9.84 9.49 -17.10
C PRO A 220 -9.07 9.19 -15.81
N SER A 221 -7.92 9.85 -15.63
CA SER A 221 -7.11 9.78 -14.40
C SER A 221 -7.91 10.18 -13.14
N THR A 222 -8.96 10.99 -13.28
CA THR A 222 -9.87 11.33 -12.18
C THR A 222 -10.66 10.12 -11.66
N ALA A 223 -10.97 9.13 -12.50
CA ALA A 223 -11.64 7.90 -12.05
C ALA A 223 -10.74 7.07 -11.13
N CYS A 224 -9.42 7.11 -11.34
CA CYS A 224 -8.45 6.43 -10.47
C CYS A 224 -8.42 7.03 -9.05
N LEU A 225 -8.55 8.36 -8.95
CA LEU A 225 -8.61 9.04 -7.65
C LEU A 225 -9.83 8.60 -6.84
N TRP A 226 -10.99 8.40 -7.49
CA TRP A 226 -12.19 7.87 -6.83
C TRP A 226 -12.01 6.43 -6.36
N VAL A 227 -11.31 5.60 -7.12
CA VAL A 227 -11.00 4.22 -6.71
C VAL A 227 -10.07 4.20 -5.50
N ILE A 228 -9.00 5.02 -5.51
CA ILE A 228 -8.10 5.15 -4.36
C ILE A 228 -8.85 5.68 -3.13
N PHE A 229 -9.68 6.70 -3.30
CA PHE A 229 -10.47 7.27 -2.22
C PHE A 229 -11.42 6.24 -1.61
N GLY A 230 -12.15 5.50 -2.45
CA GLY A 230 -13.02 4.42 -1.98
C GLY A 230 -12.25 3.29 -1.29
N TYR A 231 -11.05 2.98 -1.77
CA TYR A 231 -10.17 1.97 -1.16
C TYR A 231 -9.64 2.38 0.22
N ILE A 232 -9.25 3.66 0.37
CA ILE A 232 -8.83 4.23 1.66
C ILE A 232 -10.02 4.28 2.62
N LEU A 233 -11.20 4.70 2.16
CA LEU A 233 -12.40 4.76 2.99
C LEU A 233 -12.81 3.37 3.48
N ALA A 234 -12.79 2.36 2.61
CA ALA A 234 -13.06 0.98 2.98
C ALA A 234 -12.04 0.46 4.01
N GLY A 235 -10.75 0.78 3.83
CA GLY A 235 -9.71 0.46 4.80
C GLY A 235 -9.92 1.16 6.14
N ALA A 236 -10.25 2.46 6.12
CA ALA A 236 -10.49 3.24 7.32
C ALA A 236 -11.64 2.67 8.16
N ILE A 237 -12.75 2.28 7.53
CA ILE A 237 -13.87 1.63 8.22
C ILE A 237 -13.44 0.26 8.78
N MET A 238 -12.73 -0.54 7.98
CA MET A 238 -12.28 -1.88 8.40
C MET A 238 -11.35 -1.81 9.61
N PHE A 239 -10.35 -0.92 9.60
CA PHE A 239 -9.38 -0.80 10.70
C PHE A 239 -9.97 -0.12 11.93
N ALA A 240 -10.88 0.84 11.78
CA ALA A 240 -11.57 1.47 12.90
C ALA A 240 -12.37 0.44 13.72
N GLU A 241 -13.12 -0.45 13.05
CA GLU A 241 -13.91 -1.48 13.72
C GLU A 241 -13.04 -2.61 14.32
N TRP A 242 -11.87 -2.91 13.72
CA TRP A 242 -11.04 -4.04 14.16
C TRP A 242 -10.05 -3.70 15.27
N GLU A 243 -9.47 -2.50 15.22
CA GLU A 243 -8.46 -2.04 16.18
C GLU A 243 -9.04 -1.03 17.19
N GLY A 244 -10.29 -0.61 17.01
CA GLY A 244 -10.94 0.40 17.87
C GLY A 244 -10.34 1.79 17.71
N TRP A 245 -9.67 2.06 16.58
CA TRP A 245 -9.10 3.37 16.27
C TRP A 245 -10.18 4.33 15.78
N ASP A 246 -9.92 5.63 15.91
CA ASP A 246 -10.78 6.62 15.26
C ASP A 246 -10.72 6.45 13.73
N TYR A 247 -11.79 6.87 13.04
CA TYR A 247 -11.83 6.78 11.58
C TYR A 247 -10.72 7.62 10.94
N LEU A 248 -10.34 8.75 11.55
CA LEU A 248 -9.25 9.60 11.07
C LEU A 248 -7.89 8.92 11.24
N ASP A 249 -7.62 8.29 12.39
CA ASP A 249 -6.38 7.54 12.64
C ASP A 249 -6.26 6.34 11.70
N SER A 250 -7.38 5.66 11.44
CA SER A 250 -7.45 4.54 10.50
C SER A 250 -7.19 4.97 9.05
N ALA A 251 -7.76 6.11 8.64
CA ALA A 251 -7.49 6.70 7.32
C ALA A 251 -6.02 7.17 7.21
N TYR A 252 -5.49 7.78 8.27
CA TYR A 252 -4.10 8.19 8.36
C TYR A 252 -3.14 6.99 8.22
N PHE A 253 -3.42 5.87 8.90
CA PHE A 253 -2.68 4.62 8.71
C PHE A 253 -2.72 4.15 7.25
N CYS A 254 -3.91 4.10 6.63
CA CYS A 254 -4.05 3.66 5.24
C CYS A 254 -3.22 4.52 4.28
N VAL A 255 -3.31 5.86 4.41
CA VAL A 255 -2.59 6.79 3.54
C VAL A 255 -1.08 6.69 3.74
N THR A 256 -0.59 6.75 4.98
CA THR A 256 0.85 6.72 5.27
C THR A 256 1.49 5.40 4.86
N SER A 257 0.76 4.30 4.98
CA SER A 257 1.23 2.97 4.57
C SER A 257 1.29 2.82 3.04
N LEU A 258 0.22 3.20 2.35
CA LEU A 258 0.13 3.08 0.89
C LEU A 258 1.09 4.04 0.17
N CYS A 259 1.27 5.25 0.69
CA CYS A 259 2.24 6.22 0.18
C CYS A 259 3.70 5.89 0.54
N LYS A 260 3.95 4.81 1.31
CA LYS A 260 5.28 4.40 1.79
C LYS A 260 5.96 5.45 2.67
N ILE A 261 5.17 6.24 3.41
CA ILE A 261 5.70 7.15 4.43
C ILE A 261 6.09 6.34 5.66
N GLY A 262 5.22 5.40 6.08
CA GLY A 262 5.55 4.39 7.09
C GLY A 262 5.93 4.96 8.45
N MET A 263 5.14 5.89 9.00
CA MET A 263 5.44 6.51 10.31
C MET A 263 5.52 5.50 11.47
N GLY A 264 4.78 4.40 11.39
CA GLY A 264 4.86 3.27 12.32
C GLY A 264 4.32 3.51 13.72
N ASP A 265 3.63 4.64 13.90
CA ASP A 265 2.84 5.00 15.08
C ASP A 265 1.59 4.13 15.21
N PHE A 266 0.92 3.84 14.09
CA PHE A 266 -0.19 2.91 14.01
C PHE A 266 0.21 1.68 13.18
N VAL A 267 0.11 0.49 13.78
CA VAL A 267 0.26 -0.79 13.09
C VAL A 267 -0.76 -1.77 13.68
N PRO A 268 -1.66 -2.33 12.86
CA PRO A 268 -2.72 -3.21 13.37
C PRO A 268 -2.09 -4.50 13.93
N GLY A 269 -2.73 -5.10 14.93
CA GLY A 269 -2.25 -6.34 15.57
C GLY A 269 -1.03 -6.22 16.47
N TRP A 270 -0.59 -4.99 16.80
CA TRP A 270 0.41 -4.72 17.85
C TRP A 270 -0.21 -4.52 19.24
N SER A 271 -1.54 -4.36 19.32
CA SER A 271 -2.26 -4.28 20.61
C SER A 271 -2.32 -5.65 21.28
N GLN A 272 -1.74 -5.73 22.47
CA GLN A 272 -1.47 -6.97 23.19
C GLN A 272 -2.64 -7.48 24.07
N SER A 273 -3.83 -6.89 23.95
CA SER A 273 -4.95 -7.21 24.85
C SER A 273 -5.90 -8.30 24.36
N ASP A 274 -5.90 -8.67 23.07
CA ASP A 274 -6.92 -9.56 22.52
C ASP A 274 -6.36 -10.93 22.11
N SER A 275 -7.16 -11.96 22.42
CA SER A 275 -6.93 -13.38 22.19
C SER A 275 -6.10 -13.69 20.93
N THR A 276 -4.99 -14.40 21.14
CA THR A 276 -3.93 -14.73 20.18
C THR A 276 -4.38 -15.23 18.80
N GLN A 277 -5.60 -15.75 18.65
CA GLN A 277 -6.11 -16.26 17.38
C GLN A 277 -6.71 -15.16 16.49
N ASP A 278 -7.40 -14.16 17.06
CA ASP A 278 -8.07 -13.09 16.30
C ASP A 278 -7.04 -12.13 15.69
N SER A 279 -5.98 -11.82 16.46
CA SER A 279 -4.88 -10.94 16.04
C SER A 279 -4.09 -11.47 14.83
N GLN A 280 -3.99 -12.80 14.67
CA GLN A 280 -3.30 -13.37 13.49
C GLN A 280 -4.09 -13.13 12.20
N THR A 281 -5.41 -13.28 12.26
CA THR A 281 -6.30 -13.01 11.11
C THR A 281 -6.27 -11.54 10.71
N LYS A 282 -6.29 -10.62 11.68
CA LYS A 282 -6.21 -9.17 11.43
C LYS A 282 -4.93 -8.79 10.67
N LEU A 283 -3.79 -9.34 11.09
CA LEU A 283 -2.48 -9.08 10.47
C LEU A 283 -2.35 -9.68 9.06
N ILE A 284 -2.89 -10.89 8.82
CA ILE A 284 -2.91 -11.49 7.47
C ILE A 284 -3.77 -10.65 6.53
N ILE A 285 -4.95 -10.19 6.98
CA ILE A 285 -5.81 -9.35 6.15
C ILE A 285 -5.17 -7.99 5.90
N ASN A 286 -4.48 -7.42 6.88
CA ASN A 286 -3.67 -6.20 6.66
C ASN A 286 -2.58 -6.43 5.61
N PHE A 287 -1.86 -7.55 5.63
CA PHE A 287 -0.87 -7.88 4.61
C PHE A 287 -1.49 -7.95 3.20
N VAL A 288 -2.65 -8.61 3.08
CA VAL A 288 -3.39 -8.69 1.80
C VAL A 288 -3.88 -7.31 1.36
N TYR A 289 -4.38 -6.50 2.30
CA TYR A 289 -4.79 -5.12 2.06
C TYR A 289 -3.61 -4.32 1.49
N LEU A 290 -2.48 -4.27 2.19
CA LEU A 290 -1.31 -3.50 1.74
C LEU A 290 -0.79 -3.96 0.37
N LEU A 291 -0.75 -5.27 0.09
CA LEU A 291 -0.37 -5.78 -1.24
C LEU A 291 -1.35 -5.32 -2.34
N LEU A 292 -2.66 -5.44 -2.10
CA LEU A 292 -3.68 -5.02 -3.05
C LEU A 292 -3.62 -3.49 -3.29
N GLY A 293 -3.52 -2.71 -2.23
CA GLY A 293 -3.42 -1.26 -2.30
C GLY A 293 -2.18 -0.77 -3.04
N MET A 294 -1.05 -1.48 -2.87
CA MET A 294 0.16 -1.24 -3.66
C MET A 294 -0.05 -1.54 -5.15
N GLY A 295 -0.82 -2.59 -5.47
CA GLY A 295 -1.27 -2.86 -6.83
C GLY A 295 -2.16 -1.74 -7.40
N LEU A 296 -3.06 -1.15 -6.60
CA LEU A 296 -3.89 -0.02 -7.00
C LEU A 296 -3.07 1.24 -7.26
N ILE A 297 -2.07 1.53 -6.43
CA ILE A 297 -1.13 2.63 -6.68
C ILE A 297 -0.34 2.38 -7.97
N ALA A 298 0.14 1.16 -8.19
CA ALA A 298 0.84 0.80 -9.43
C ALA A 298 -0.04 0.97 -10.67
N MET A 299 -1.33 0.61 -10.57
CA MET A 299 -2.31 0.86 -11.61
C MET A 299 -2.41 2.35 -11.92
N CYS A 300 -2.59 3.18 -10.89
CA CYS A 300 -2.70 4.62 -11.04
C CYS A 300 -1.44 5.21 -11.65
N TYR A 301 -0.26 4.77 -11.20
CA TYR A 301 1.03 5.15 -11.80
C TYR A 301 1.09 4.83 -13.29
N ASN A 302 0.69 3.61 -13.70
CA ASN A 302 0.70 3.22 -15.11
C ASN A 302 -0.29 4.04 -15.96
N LEU A 303 -1.50 4.30 -15.45
CA LEU A 303 -2.49 5.12 -16.15
C LEU A 303 -2.04 6.58 -16.26
N MET A 304 -1.51 7.16 -15.18
CA MET A 304 -0.93 8.49 -15.21
C MET A 304 0.26 8.58 -16.18
N LYS A 305 1.12 7.57 -16.20
CA LYS A 305 2.25 7.49 -17.15
C LYS A 305 1.76 7.47 -18.60
N GLU A 306 0.73 6.70 -18.92
CA GLU A 306 0.13 6.69 -20.26
C GLU A 306 -0.43 8.06 -20.63
N ASP A 307 -1.21 8.70 -19.74
CA ASP A 307 -1.78 10.03 -19.95
C ASP A 307 -0.70 11.11 -20.18
N VAL A 308 0.35 11.10 -19.36
CA VAL A 308 1.49 12.02 -19.47
C VAL A 308 2.24 11.78 -20.78
N TYR A 309 2.45 10.53 -21.17
CA TYR A 309 3.14 10.20 -22.43
C TYR A 309 2.37 10.69 -23.65
N VAL A 310 1.04 10.54 -23.66
CA VAL A 310 0.18 11.04 -24.75
C VAL A 310 0.25 12.56 -24.84
N LYS A 311 0.06 13.28 -23.73
CA LYS A 311 0.15 14.75 -23.70
C LYS A 311 1.53 15.27 -24.09
N ALA A 312 2.59 14.60 -23.65
CA ALA A 312 3.97 14.96 -24.04
C ALA A 312 4.19 14.79 -25.56
N ARG A 313 3.60 13.74 -26.15
CA ARG A 313 3.65 13.53 -27.61
C ARG A 313 2.85 14.60 -28.36
N GLU A 314 1.63 14.91 -27.92
CA GLU A 314 0.81 15.97 -28.51
C GLU A 314 1.53 17.33 -28.45
N LEU A 315 2.13 17.66 -27.31
CA LEU A 315 2.91 18.88 -27.16
C LEU A 315 4.14 18.92 -28.07
N LYS A 316 4.83 17.78 -28.25
CA LYS A 316 5.94 17.67 -29.21
C LYS A 316 5.48 17.90 -30.64
N GLU A 317 4.34 17.33 -31.04
CA GLU A 317 3.77 17.49 -32.37
C GLU A 317 3.35 18.96 -32.62
N GLN A 318 2.72 19.61 -31.64
CA GLN A 318 2.37 21.04 -31.69
C GLN A 318 3.62 21.94 -31.78
N LEU A 319 4.66 21.65 -31.00
CA LEU A 319 5.92 22.40 -31.03
C LEU A 319 6.63 22.26 -32.39
N THR A 320 6.63 21.06 -32.96
CA THR A 320 7.23 20.80 -34.27
C THR A 320 6.49 21.58 -35.36
N GLN A 321 5.15 21.57 -35.35
CA GLN A 321 4.34 22.36 -36.28
C GLN A 321 4.55 23.87 -36.13
N ALA A 322 4.67 24.37 -34.89
CA ALA A 322 4.95 25.78 -34.63
C ALA A 322 6.34 26.19 -35.13
N MET A 323 7.34 25.32 -34.95
CA MET A 323 8.69 25.52 -35.44
C MET A 323 8.73 25.52 -36.98
N ASP A 324 8.05 24.58 -37.64
CA ASP A 324 7.96 24.52 -39.10
C ASP A 324 7.24 25.76 -39.67
N ALA A 325 6.17 26.22 -39.02
CA ALA A 325 5.47 27.45 -39.40
C ALA A 325 6.34 28.71 -39.22
N ALA A 326 7.13 28.77 -38.14
CA ALA A 326 8.09 29.86 -37.92
C ALA A 326 9.20 29.84 -38.98
N HIS A 327 9.77 28.66 -39.25
CA HIS A 327 10.79 28.49 -40.28
C HIS A 327 10.28 28.89 -41.66
N TYR A 328 9.07 28.46 -42.03
CA TYR A 328 8.45 28.82 -43.30
C TYR A 328 8.27 30.34 -43.45
N LYS A 329 7.78 31.03 -42.41
CA LYS A 329 7.64 32.50 -42.39
C LYS A 329 8.98 33.22 -42.55
N ILE A 330 10.03 32.74 -41.87
CA ILE A 330 11.38 33.32 -41.99
C ILE A 330 11.89 33.20 -43.42
N VAL A 331 11.77 32.01 -44.04
CA VAL A 331 12.24 31.77 -45.41
C VAL A 331 11.45 32.59 -46.44
N THR A 332 10.14 32.77 -46.26
CA THR A 332 9.33 33.60 -47.17
C THR A 332 9.65 35.08 -47.04
N CYS A 333 9.86 35.61 -45.82
CA CYS A 333 10.31 36.99 -45.61
C CYS A 333 11.70 37.25 -46.21
N CYS A 334 12.64 36.31 -46.11
CA CYS A 334 13.98 36.48 -46.68
C CYS A 334 14.01 36.37 -48.21
N LYS A 335 12.98 35.83 -48.86
CA LYS A 335 12.89 35.75 -50.33
C LYS A 335 12.15 36.93 -50.96
N SER A 336 11.47 37.75 -50.17
CA SER A 336 10.66 38.88 -50.65
C SER A 336 11.43 40.22 -50.70
N GLU A 337 12.74 40.21 -50.93
CA GLU A 337 13.45 41.47 -51.24
C GLU A 337 12.95 42.03 -52.59
N PRO A 338 12.69 43.35 -52.66
CA PRO A 338 12.10 43.98 -53.83
C PRO A 338 13.07 43.96 -55.01
N ILE A 339 12.56 43.53 -56.17
CA ILE A 339 13.19 43.75 -57.46
C ILE A 339 12.95 45.23 -57.78
N ASP A 340 13.93 46.08 -57.47
CA ASP A 340 14.02 47.46 -57.96
C ASP A 340 14.27 47.52 -59.47
#